data_AF-A0AAU6Z2C1-F1
#
_entry.id   AF-A0AAU6Z2C1-F1
#
_cell.length_a   1.000
_cell.length_b   1.000
_cell.length_c   1.000
_cell.angle_alpha   90.00
_cell.angle_beta   90.00
_cell.angle_gamma   90.00
#
_symmetry.space_group_name_H-M   'P 1'
#
loop_
_entity.id
_entity.type
_entity.pdbx_description
1 polymer ?
#
loop_
_entity_poly.entity_id
_entity_poly.type
_entity_poly.pdbx_seq_one_letter_code
_entity_poly.pdbx_strand_id
1 'polypeptide(L)' 'MSTDEELWRRAIEGDSLAFGEIFDRHHLRVLRHSFRVLGVKEDAEDVTAIVFLEAWRHGGDGVTSVSSTAH' A
#
# COMPACT_ATOMS: atom_id res chain seq x y z
N MET A 1 2.71 -17.86 6.56
CA MET A 1 3.52 -16.65 6.36
C MET A 1 3.38 -16.28 4.89
N SER A 2 2.46 -15.39 4.56
CA SER A 2 2.31 -14.88 3.19
C SER A 2 3.39 -13.84 2.90
N THR A 3 3.98 -13.88 1.71
CA THR A 3 4.92 -12.88 1.24
C THR A 3 4.19 -11.54 1.02
N ASP A 4 4.91 -10.42 1.09
CA ASP A 4 4.32 -9.11 0.86
C ASP A 4 3.70 -9.01 -0.56
N GLU A 5 4.28 -9.72 -1.53
CA GLU A 5 3.77 -9.82 -2.90
C GLU A 5 2.41 -10.54 -2.99
N GLU A 6 2.21 -11.64 -2.24
CA GLU A 6 0.92 -12.35 -2.22
C GLU A 6 -0.15 -11.56 -1.47
N LEU A 7 0.24 -10.86 -0.39
CA LEU A 7 -0.66 -9.93 0.30
C LEU A 7 -1.03 -8.76 -0.61
N TRP A 8 -0.09 -8.27 -1.42
CA TRP A 8 -0.31 -7.17 -2.35
C TRP A 8 -1.30 -7.58 -3.44
N ARG A 9 -1.12 -8.75 -4.05
CA ARG A 9 -2.03 -9.32 -5.04
C ARG A 9 -3.45 -9.48 -4.48
N ARG A 10 -3.59 -9.94 -3.24
CA ARG A 10 -4.91 -10.06 -2.60
C ARG A 10 -5.53 -8.71 -2.27
N ALA A 11 -4.73 -7.77 -1.79
CA ALA A 11 -5.20 -6.41 -1.48
C ALA A 11 -5.75 -5.70 -2.72
N ILE A 12 -5.08 -5.82 -3.87
CA ILE A 12 -5.59 -5.25 -5.14
C ILE A 12 -6.83 -5.99 -5.68
N GLU A 13 -7.01 -7.26 -5.34
CA GLU A 13 -8.22 -8.05 -5.63
C GLU A 13 -9.40 -7.72 -4.70
N GLY A 14 -9.20 -6.82 -3.72
CA GLY A 14 -10.23 -6.34 -2.80
C GLY A 14 -10.22 -7.00 -1.42
N ASP A 15 -9.18 -7.77 -1.08
CA ASP A 15 -9.03 -8.35 0.26
C ASP A 15 -8.53 -7.30 1.27
N SER A 16 -9.47 -6.72 2.00
CA SER A 16 -9.19 -5.74 3.06
C SER A 16 -8.33 -6.28 4.20
N LEU A 17 -8.31 -7.59 4.45
CA LEU A 17 -7.47 -8.19 5.49
C LEU A 17 -6.01 -8.25 5.04
N ALA A 18 -5.77 -8.61 3.78
CA ALA A 18 -4.44 -8.58 3.20
C ALA A 18 -3.86 -7.15 3.17
N PHE A 19 -4.70 -6.15 2.88
CA PHE A 19 -4.30 -4.75 2.99
C PHE A 19 -3.95 -4.35 4.43
N GLY A 20 -4.79 -4.73 5.40
CA GLY A 20 -4.53 -4.45 6.82
C GLY A 20 -3.19 -5.01 7.27
N GLU A 21 -2.83 -6.22 6.83
CA GLU A 21 -1.54 -6.83 7.16
C GLU A 21 -0.34 -6.10 6.53
N ILE A 22 -0.46 -5.63 5.28
CA ILE A 22 0.55 -4.78 4.65
C ILE A 22 0.67 -3.44 5.39
N PHE A 23 -0.47 -2.82 5.72
CA PHE A 23 -0.51 -1.57 6.46
C PHE A 23 0.21 -1.73 7.80
N ASP A 24 -0.13 -2.74 8.59
CA ASP A 24 0.51 -3.00 9.89
C ASP A 24 2.03 -3.20 9.77
N ARG A 25 2.51 -3.87 8.71
CA ARG A 25 3.94 -4.08 8.47
C ARG A 25 4.69 -2.82 8.02
N HIS A 26 4.06 -1.97 7.21
CA HIS A 26 4.76 -0.88 6.52
C HIS A 26 4.47 0.52 7.07
N HIS A 27 3.34 0.74 7.75
CA HIS A 27 2.90 2.07 8.19
C HIS A 27 3.95 2.77 9.06
N LEU A 28 4.58 2.07 10.01
CA LEU A 28 5.60 2.67 10.89
C LEU A 28 6.84 3.15 10.13
N ARG A 29 7.24 2.45 9.06
CA ARG A 29 8.41 2.84 8.26
C ARG A 29 8.12 4.10 7.46
N VAL A 30 6.94 4.17 6.85
CA VAL A 30 6.47 5.34 6.10
C VAL A 30 6.27 6.52 7.03
N LEU A 31 5.55 6.33 8.15
CA LEU A 31 5.31 7.37 9.15
C LEU A 31 6.61 7.96 9.70
N ARG A 32 7.59 7.12 10.03
CA ARG A 32 8.90 7.57 10.52
C ARG A 32 9.69 8.33 9.46
N HIS A 33 9.54 7.96 8.19
CA HIS A 33 10.14 8.69 7.08
C HIS A 33 9.47 10.06 6.90
N SER A 34 8.14 10.10 6.81
CA SER A 34 7.35 11.33 6.70
C SER A 34 7.63 12.28 7.87
N PHE A 35 7.69 11.76 9.10
CA PHE A 35 8.02 12.56 10.28
C PHE A 35 9.43 13.14 10.22
N ARG A 36 10.41 12.40 9.67
CA ARG A 36 11.77 12.93 9.48
C ARG A 36 11.83 14.08 8.48
N VAL A 37 10.95 14.08 7.49
CA VAL A 37 10.88 15.12 6.44
C VAL A 37 10.11 16.34 6.93
N LEU A 38 8.96 16.13 7.60
CA LEU A 38 8.02 17.20 7.95
C LEU A 38 8.23 17.78 9.34
N GLY A 39 8.73 16.97 10.29
CA GLY A 39 8.92 17.36 11.70
C GLY A 39 7.62 17.55 12.49
N VAL A 40 6.46 17.50 11.83
CA VAL A 40 5.13 17.61 12.43
C VAL A 40 4.46 16.24 12.37
N LYS A 41 3.90 15.80 13.50
CA LYS A 41 3.27 14.49 13.62
C LYS A 41 2.01 14.38 12.76
N GLU A 42 1.13 15.37 12.84
CA GLU A 42 -0.16 15.39 12.12
C GLU A 42 0.07 15.34 10.61
N ASP A 43 0.94 16.20 10.06
CA ASP A 43 1.31 16.19 8.64
C ASP A 43 1.93 14.84 8.21
N ALA A 44 2.71 14.21 9.08
CA ALA A 44 3.31 12.90 8.79
C ALA A 44 2.27 11.77 8.75
N GLU A 45 1.25 11.83 9.62
CA GLU A 45 0.12 10.89 9.62
C GLU A 45 -0.72 11.08 8.34
N ASP A 46 -1.01 12.31 7.96
CA ASP A 46 -1.74 12.64 6.72
C ASP A 46 -1.00 12.19 5.47
N VAL A 47 0.30 12.50 5.36
CA VAL A 47 1.12 12.06 4.21
C VAL A 47 1.21 10.54 4.15
N THR A 48 1.33 9.87 5.30
CA THR A 48 1.33 8.41 5.34
C THR A 48 0.01 7.85 4.81
N ALA A 49 -1.13 8.38 5.25
CA ALA A 49 -2.44 7.97 4.76
C ALA A 49 -2.58 8.19 3.25
N ILE A 50 -2.15 9.34 2.73
CA ILE A 50 -2.16 9.65 1.29
C ILE A 50 -1.31 8.64 0.51
N VAL A 51 -0.09 8.33 0.97
CA VAL A 51 0.79 7.37 0.30
C VAL A 51 0.14 6.00 0.18
N PHE A 52 -0.48 5.50 1.25
CA PHE A 52 -1.16 4.20 1.22
C PHE A 52 -2.42 4.23 0.34
N LEU A 53 -3.20 5.31 0.36
CA LEU A 53 -4.38 5.47 -0.50
C LEU A 53 -4.00 5.53 -1.99
N GLU A 54 -2.95 6.28 -2.33
CA GLU A 54 -2.43 6.36 -3.69
C GLU A 54 -1.86 5.02 -4.16
N ALA A 55 -1.19 4.29 -3.27
CA ALA A 55 -0.66 2.96 -3.59
C ALA A 55 -1.79 1.94 -3.84
N TRP A 56 -2.91 2.03 -3.09
CA TRP A 56 -4.12 1.25 -3.38
C TRP A 56 -4.70 1.63 -4.74
N ARG A 57 -4.89 2.92 -5.01
CA ARG A 57 -5.54 3.39 -6.24
C ARG A 57 -4.76 2.97 -7.49
N HIS A 58 -3.43 3.10 -7.48
CA HIS A 58 -2.58 2.68 -8.59
C HIS A 58 -2.40 1.15 -8.67
N GLY A 59 -2.53 0.43 -7.55
CA GLY A 59 -2.49 -1.03 -7.53
C GLY A 59 -3.64 -1.69 -8.30
N GLY A 60 -4.81 -1.05 -8.35
CA GLY A 60 -5.96 -1.48 -9.17
C GLY A 60 -5.84 -1.08 -10.64
N ASP A 61 -5.28 0.10 -10.93
CA ASP A 61 -5.08 0.60 -12.30
C ASP A 61 -3.96 -0.14 -13.06
N GLY A 62 -2.94 -0.65 -12.35
CA GLY A 62 -1.78 -1.32 -12.97
C GLY A 62 -1.97 -2.79 -13.37
N VAL A 63 -3.00 -3.48 -12.86
CA VAL A 63 -3.19 -4.94 -13.08
C VAL A 63 -4.20 -5.29 -14.18
N THR A 64 -5.00 -4.32 -14.68
CA THR A 64 -5.89 -4.57 -15.82
C THR A 64 -5.17 -4.71 -17.17
N SER A 65 -3.84 -4.55 -17.22
CA SER A 65 -3.04 -4.68 -18.46
C SER A 65 -2.07 -5.87 -18.46
N VAL A 66 -2.34 -6.98 -17.77
CA VAL A 66 -1.64 -8.25 -18.05
C VAL A 66 -2.56 -9.46 -17.83
N SER A 67 -3.65 -9.55 -18.61
CA SER A 67 -4.35 -10.83 -18.85
C SER A 67 -4.62 -11.10 -20.33
N SER A 68 -3.97 -10.35 -21.23
CA SER A 68 -3.99 -10.64 -22.67
C SER A 68 -2.59 -11.02 -23.14
N THR A 69 -2.23 -12.29 -22.95
CA THR A 69 -1.43 -13.14 -23.87
C THR A 69 -1.28 -14.50 -23.18
N ALA A 70 -2.32 -15.32 -23.25
CA ALA A 70 -2.19 -16.77 -23.18
C ALA A 70 -2.73 -17.29 -24.51
N HIS A 71 -1.80 -17.80 -25.32
CA HIS A 71 -2.03 -18.46 -26.60
C HIS A 71 -2.65 -19.85 -26.37
#